data_AF-A0A3C0E381-F1
#
_entry.id   AF-A0A3C0E381-F1
#
_cell.length_a   1.000
_cell.length_b   1.000
_cell.length_c   1.000
_cell.angle_alpha   90.00
_cell.angle_beta   90.00
_cell.angle_gamma   90.00
#
_symmetry.space_group_name_H-M   'P 1'
#
loop_
_entity.id
_entity.type
_entity.pdbx_description
1 polymer ?
#
loop_
_entity_poly.entity_id
_entity_poly.type
_entity_poly.pdbx_seq_one_letter_code
_entity_poly.pdbx_strand_id
1 'polypeptide(L)'
;MKKLIFLFLSMISLVALNSCDKRDDIQKDIDDLNSRLDQLEPMLAQLNENISNYQGVLDGKLLVMGYAVSENGDYTVELSNGETIKIYSGKPAEDLPLFSIADGKWFYTQGDETYPLMNSEGQQAPALGETGVTPKIRVNAQGMWEYSLDNGKTWLGNIGPANPAQGSAGVSIFTNVIVSDDGSSLTFEWKNGDTVMSQTVALYGGLSLDVDYGSAPVAFALGESREFKVTQTKVENVVIETNTWGVKLDEKKIYITAPTVNVQGKEYEDKIVLKIFSKEGYCKAVIIPVKLLTK
;
A
#
# COMPACT_ATOMS: atom_id res chain seq x y z
N MET A 1 38.87 -11.38 72.49
CA MET A 1 37.88 -11.67 71.44
C MET A 1 36.99 -10.44 71.13
N LYS A 2 37.57 -9.26 70.87
CA LYS A 2 36.82 -8.07 70.42
C LYS A 2 37.21 -7.60 69.02
N LYS A 3 38.37 -8.02 68.50
CA LYS A 3 38.84 -7.69 67.15
C LYS A 3 38.39 -8.68 66.07
N LEU A 4 37.95 -9.90 66.43
CA LEU A 4 37.38 -10.87 65.48
C LEU A 4 35.89 -10.64 65.18
N ILE A 5 35.15 -9.97 66.06
CA ILE A 5 33.72 -9.68 65.86
C ILE A 5 33.51 -8.57 64.83
N PHE A 6 34.42 -7.59 64.75
CA PHE A 6 34.37 -6.53 63.74
C PHE A 6 34.70 -7.02 62.32
N LEU A 7 35.43 -8.13 62.18
CA LEU A 7 35.79 -8.70 60.87
C LEU A 7 34.66 -9.55 60.27
N PHE A 8 33.81 -10.16 61.12
CA PHE A 8 32.60 -10.83 60.67
C PHE A 8 31.44 -9.87 60.38
N LEU A 9 31.39 -8.71 61.04
CA LEU A 9 30.35 -7.71 60.82
C LEU A 9 30.57 -6.86 59.54
N SER A 10 31.81 -6.75 59.04
CA SER A 10 32.10 -6.11 57.74
C SER A 10 31.91 -7.04 56.54
N MET A 11 31.84 -8.36 56.75
CA MET A 11 31.63 -9.34 55.68
C MET A 11 30.14 -9.61 55.42
N ILE A 12 29.27 -9.32 56.40
CA ILE A 12 27.81 -9.44 56.27
C ILE A 12 27.21 -8.23 55.52
N SER A 13 27.88 -7.08 55.49
CA SER A 13 27.46 -5.91 54.69
C SER A 13 27.71 -6.05 53.19
N LEU A 14 28.35 -7.13 52.72
CA LEU A 14 28.66 -7.35 51.31
C LEU A 14 27.74 -8.36 50.61
N VAL A 15 26.79 -8.99 51.32
CA VAL A 15 25.88 -10.01 50.76
C VAL A 15 24.45 -9.48 50.57
N ALA A 16 24.16 -8.24 50.95
CA ALA A 16 22.85 -7.59 50.77
C ALA A 16 22.67 -6.88 49.41
N LEU A 17 23.50 -7.17 48.39
CA LEU A 17 23.36 -6.63 47.03
C LEU A 17 23.19 -7.71 45.96
N ASN A 18 22.69 -8.90 46.29
CA ASN A 18 22.14 -9.83 45.30
C ASN A 18 20.64 -9.56 45.03
N SER A 19 20.24 -8.29 45.07
CA SER A 19 18.93 -7.82 44.57
C SER A 19 19.06 -7.23 43.15
N CYS A 20 20.13 -7.55 42.43
CA CYS A 20 20.43 -6.95 41.13
C CYS A 20 19.66 -7.54 39.94
N ASP A 21 19.01 -8.71 40.04
CA ASP A 21 18.27 -9.20 38.85
C ASP A 21 16.97 -8.43 38.61
N LYS A 22 16.16 -8.19 39.64
CA LYS A 22 14.83 -7.59 39.44
C LYS A 22 14.84 -6.11 39.05
N ARG A 23 15.90 -5.37 39.40
CA ARG A 23 15.98 -3.93 39.10
C ARG A 23 16.41 -3.69 37.65
N ASP A 24 17.30 -4.52 37.15
CA ASP A 24 17.76 -4.49 35.76
C ASP A 24 16.66 -5.00 34.83
N ASP A 25 15.91 -6.03 35.24
CA ASP A 25 14.71 -6.50 34.53
C ASP A 25 13.64 -5.40 34.42
N ILE A 26 13.38 -4.65 35.51
CA ILE A 26 12.42 -3.52 35.50
C ILE A 26 12.90 -2.38 34.59
N GLN A 27 14.19 -2.07 34.56
CA GLN A 27 14.72 -1.04 33.65
C GLN A 27 14.55 -1.47 32.19
N LYS A 28 14.83 -2.74 31.89
CA LYS A 28 14.63 -3.30 30.56
C LYS A 28 13.17 -3.26 30.12
N ASP A 29 12.23 -3.56 31.02
CA ASP A 29 10.79 -3.46 30.74
C ASP A 29 10.37 -2.00 30.48
N ILE A 30 10.94 -1.03 31.22
CA ILE A 30 10.67 0.41 31.00
C ILE A 30 11.21 0.87 29.65
N ASP A 31 12.42 0.44 29.28
CA ASP A 31 13.04 0.80 28.00
C ASP A 31 12.26 0.19 26.82
N ASP A 32 11.77 -1.04 26.94
CA ASP A 32 10.86 -1.66 25.95
C ASP A 32 9.55 -0.87 25.83
N LEU A 33 8.95 -0.47 26.96
CA LEU A 33 7.73 0.33 26.96
C LEU A 33 7.93 1.71 26.32
N ASN A 34 9.04 2.38 26.60
CA ASN A 34 9.37 3.68 25.99
C ASN A 34 9.58 3.53 24.48
N SER A 35 10.34 2.52 24.05
CA SER A 35 10.54 2.22 22.62
C SER A 35 9.22 1.99 21.89
N ARG A 36 8.29 1.26 22.51
CA ARG A 36 6.94 1.05 21.96
C ARG A 36 6.13 2.34 21.91
N LEU A 37 6.25 3.21 22.90
CA LEU A 37 5.57 4.50 22.91
C LEU A 37 6.08 5.42 21.79
N ASP A 38 7.40 5.50 21.61
CA ASP A 38 8.05 6.28 20.56
C ASP A 38 7.61 5.82 19.16
N GLN A 39 7.30 4.53 19.00
CA GLN A 39 6.73 4.01 17.75
C GLN A 39 5.25 4.37 17.56
N LEU A 40 4.44 4.41 18.63
CA LEU A 40 2.99 4.62 18.56
C LEU A 40 2.61 6.09 18.34
N GLU A 41 3.35 7.04 18.90
CA GLU A 41 3.04 8.47 18.78
C GLU A 41 2.92 8.98 17.33
N PRO A 42 3.90 8.73 16.42
CA PRO A 42 3.77 9.14 15.03
C PRO A 42 2.63 8.42 14.30
N MET A 43 2.31 7.17 14.69
CA MET A 43 1.17 6.43 14.12
C MET A 43 -0.15 7.12 14.42
N LEU A 44 -0.33 7.64 15.65
CA LEU A 44 -1.56 8.33 16.03
C LEU A 44 -1.73 9.64 15.24
N ALA A 45 -0.65 10.40 15.04
CA ALA A 45 -0.68 11.59 14.21
C ALA A 45 -1.10 11.25 12.77
N GLN A 46 -0.48 10.22 12.16
CA GLN A 46 -0.82 9.76 10.82
C GLN A 46 -2.28 9.28 10.72
N LEU A 47 -2.79 8.57 11.74
CA LEU A 47 -4.18 8.12 11.76
C LEU A 47 -5.15 9.30 11.74
N ASN A 48 -4.90 10.32 12.57
CA ASN A 48 -5.74 11.52 12.65
C ASN A 48 -5.74 12.29 11.32
N GLU A 49 -4.58 12.41 10.67
CA GLU A 49 -4.46 13.01 9.35
C GLU A 49 -5.23 12.21 8.29
N ASN A 50 -5.06 10.88 8.26
CA ASN A 50 -5.78 9.99 7.34
C ASN A 50 -7.31 10.09 7.54
N ILE A 51 -7.79 10.17 8.79
CA ILE A 51 -9.21 10.36 9.10
C ILE A 51 -9.70 11.70 8.56
N SER A 52 -8.98 12.79 8.84
CA SER A 52 -9.32 14.13 8.36
C SER A 52 -9.36 14.18 6.83
N ASN A 53 -8.36 13.59 6.18
CA ASN A 53 -8.27 13.54 4.72
C ASN A 53 -9.41 12.73 4.10
N TYR A 54 -9.74 11.58 4.68
CA TYR A 54 -10.87 10.80 4.19
C TYR A 54 -12.20 11.52 4.38
N GLN A 55 -12.42 12.18 5.52
CA GLN A 55 -13.60 13.04 5.70
C GLN A 55 -13.63 14.17 4.67
N GLY A 56 -12.48 14.78 4.37
CA GLY A 56 -12.34 15.76 3.31
C GLY A 56 -12.75 15.21 1.94
N VAL A 57 -12.40 13.96 1.64
CA VAL A 57 -12.82 13.25 0.42
C VAL A 57 -14.33 13.03 0.39
N LEU A 58 -14.93 12.55 1.49
CA LEU A 58 -16.37 12.31 1.58
C LEU A 58 -17.19 13.60 1.48
N ASP A 59 -16.71 14.68 2.07
CA ASP A 59 -17.32 16.02 2.00
C ASP A 59 -17.11 16.70 0.63
N GLY A 60 -16.31 16.11 -0.26
CA GLY A 60 -15.94 16.68 -1.56
C GLY A 60 -14.99 17.89 -1.47
N LYS A 61 -14.36 18.11 -0.30
CA LYS A 61 -13.33 19.16 -0.09
C LYS A 61 -11.98 18.75 -0.66
N LEU A 62 -11.67 17.45 -0.62
CA LEU A 62 -10.51 16.85 -1.24
C LEU A 62 -10.96 15.90 -2.35
N LEU A 63 -10.21 15.84 -3.43
CA LEU A 63 -10.45 14.88 -4.52
C LEU A 63 -9.35 13.84 -4.53
N VAL A 64 -9.73 12.62 -4.92
CA VAL A 64 -8.76 11.57 -5.25
C VAL A 64 -8.26 11.80 -6.66
N MET A 65 -6.96 12.05 -6.82
CA MET A 65 -6.35 12.41 -8.09
C MET A 65 -5.76 11.20 -8.81
N GLY A 66 -5.31 10.21 -8.05
CA GLY A 66 -4.65 9.04 -8.58
C GLY A 66 -4.36 8.04 -7.48
N TYR A 67 -3.82 6.91 -7.88
CA TYR A 67 -3.29 5.93 -6.95
C TYR A 67 -2.12 5.17 -7.59
N ALA A 68 -1.24 4.67 -6.74
CA ALA A 68 -0.19 3.73 -7.10
C ALA A 68 -0.34 2.47 -6.25
N VAL A 69 0.02 1.32 -6.82
CA VAL A 69 0.05 0.03 -6.13
C VAL A 69 1.49 -0.46 -6.10
N SER A 70 1.99 -0.80 -4.92
CA SER A 70 3.32 -1.39 -4.74
C SER A 70 3.31 -2.90 -5.02
N GLU A 71 4.49 -3.51 -5.10
CA GLU A 71 4.64 -4.96 -5.34
C GLU A 71 3.97 -5.83 -4.26
N ASN A 72 4.04 -5.39 -2.99
CA ASN A 72 3.34 -6.02 -1.87
C ASN A 72 1.83 -5.68 -1.84
N GLY A 73 1.31 -4.93 -2.81
CA GLY A 73 -0.11 -4.63 -2.97
C GLY A 73 -0.64 -3.48 -2.11
N ASP A 74 0.23 -2.69 -1.48
CA ASP A 74 -0.18 -1.48 -0.76
C ASP A 74 -0.59 -0.40 -1.75
N TYR A 75 -1.61 0.37 -1.39
CA TYR A 75 -2.07 1.50 -2.18
C TYR A 75 -1.53 2.79 -1.59
N THR A 76 -1.05 3.68 -2.47
CA THR A 76 -0.83 5.10 -2.16
C THR A 76 -1.83 5.89 -2.97
N VAL A 77 -2.77 6.56 -2.30
CA VAL A 77 -3.82 7.38 -2.91
C VAL A 77 -3.41 8.84 -2.84
N GLU A 78 -3.39 9.52 -3.97
CA GLU A 78 -2.99 10.92 -4.09
C GLU A 78 -4.21 11.84 -3.98
N LEU A 79 -4.10 12.88 -3.17
CA LEU A 79 -5.17 13.85 -2.94
C LEU A 79 -4.88 15.20 -3.60
N SER A 80 -5.94 15.97 -3.82
CA SER A 80 -5.88 17.28 -4.46
C SER A 80 -5.07 18.34 -3.72
N ASN A 81 -4.81 18.17 -2.43
CA ASN A 81 -3.96 19.05 -1.62
C ASN A 81 -2.46 18.67 -1.67
N GLY A 82 -2.11 17.62 -2.43
CA GLY A 82 -0.74 17.11 -2.52
C GLY A 82 -0.37 16.09 -1.42
N GLU A 83 -1.27 15.82 -0.48
CA GLU A 83 -1.08 14.77 0.51
C GLU A 83 -1.43 13.39 -0.07
N THR A 84 -1.05 12.34 0.67
CA THR A 84 -1.32 10.95 0.27
C THR A 84 -1.91 10.16 1.42
N ILE A 85 -2.79 9.21 1.10
CA ILE A 85 -3.29 8.21 2.05
C ILE A 85 -2.65 6.87 1.67
N LYS A 86 -1.97 6.23 2.61
CA LYS A 86 -1.45 4.86 2.44
C LYS A 86 -2.43 3.83 2.99
N ILE A 87 -2.74 2.83 2.19
CA ILE A 87 -3.58 1.68 2.57
C ILE A 87 -2.73 0.43 2.45
N TYR A 88 -2.54 -0.24 3.58
CA TYR A 88 -1.71 -1.44 3.67
C TYR A 88 -2.53 -2.68 3.32
N SER A 89 -2.00 -3.52 2.44
CA SER A 89 -2.63 -4.76 1.99
C SER A 89 -2.62 -5.85 3.08
N GLY A 90 -1.81 -5.67 4.12
CA GLY A 90 -1.53 -6.67 5.13
C GLY A 90 -0.62 -7.80 4.64
N LYS A 91 -0.12 -7.74 3.40
CA LYS A 91 0.91 -8.67 2.89
C LYS A 91 2.30 -8.20 3.28
N PRO A 92 3.15 -9.11 3.78
CA PRO A 92 4.49 -8.72 4.19
C PRO A 92 5.27 -8.14 3.01
N ALA A 93 6.17 -7.20 3.30
CA ALA A 93 7.03 -6.60 2.29
C ALA A 93 8.01 -7.63 1.70
N GLU A 94 8.30 -8.69 2.45
CA GLU A 94 9.14 -9.83 2.06
C GLU A 94 8.39 -11.15 2.36
N ASP A 95 8.80 -12.25 1.74
CA ASP A 95 8.22 -13.56 2.06
C ASP A 95 8.46 -13.95 3.52
N LEU A 96 7.43 -14.50 4.16
CA LEU A 96 7.55 -15.03 5.52
C LEU A 96 8.52 -16.22 5.53
N PRO A 97 9.35 -16.36 6.58
CA PRO A 97 10.25 -17.49 6.69
C PRO A 97 9.46 -18.81 6.72
N LEU A 98 9.79 -19.73 5.81
CA LEU A 98 9.19 -21.04 5.73
C LEU A 98 10.07 -22.07 6.46
N PHE A 99 9.55 -22.67 7.52
CA PHE A 99 10.25 -23.74 8.22
C PHE A 99 10.01 -25.09 7.54
N SER A 100 11.08 -25.86 7.37
CA SER A 100 11.02 -27.16 6.72
C SER A 100 11.93 -28.18 7.41
N ILE A 101 11.66 -29.45 7.15
CA ILE A 101 12.50 -30.57 7.57
C ILE A 101 13.04 -31.26 6.31
N ALA A 102 14.36 -31.37 6.21
CA ALA A 102 15.04 -32.15 5.19
C ALA A 102 16.14 -32.99 5.86
N ASP A 103 16.34 -34.23 5.39
CA ASP A 103 17.32 -35.16 5.95
C ASP A 103 17.29 -35.28 7.49
N GLY A 104 16.09 -35.21 8.07
CA GLY A 104 15.86 -35.31 9.52
C GLY A 104 16.32 -34.10 10.33
N LYS A 105 16.62 -32.96 9.70
CA LYS A 105 17.09 -31.72 10.35
C LYS A 105 16.21 -30.52 9.96
N TRP A 106 16.23 -29.50 10.81
CA TRP A 106 15.47 -28.26 10.58
C TRP A 106 16.20 -27.27 9.67
N PHE A 107 15.40 -26.62 8.83
CA PHE A 107 15.78 -25.52 7.96
C PHE A 107 14.72 -24.41 8.01
N TYR A 108 15.11 -23.20 7.63
CA TYR A 108 14.20 -22.13 7.24
C TYR A 108 14.57 -21.59 5.86
N THR A 109 13.58 -21.18 5.10
CA THR A 109 13.73 -20.55 3.79
C THR A 109 13.32 -19.09 3.91
N GLN A 110 14.15 -18.18 3.39
CA GLN A 110 13.86 -16.75 3.30
C GLN A 110 14.08 -16.32 1.84
N GLY A 111 13.02 -15.82 1.19
CA GLY A 111 13.00 -15.67 -0.26
C GLY A 111 13.32 -16.99 -0.95
N ASP A 112 14.32 -17.01 -1.83
CA ASP A 112 14.74 -18.20 -2.58
C ASP A 112 15.85 -19.02 -1.89
N GLU A 113 16.37 -18.57 -0.74
CA GLU A 113 17.50 -19.21 -0.06
C GLU A 113 17.05 -20.02 1.16
N THR A 114 17.67 -21.20 1.35
CA THR A 114 17.36 -22.11 2.48
C THR A 114 18.57 -22.29 3.38
N TYR A 115 18.35 -22.13 4.68
CA TYR A 115 19.39 -22.11 5.71
C TYR A 115 19.08 -23.12 6.83
N PRO A 116 20.11 -23.75 7.43
CA PRO A 116 19.94 -24.64 8.56
C PRO A 116 19.58 -23.85 9.84
N LEU A 117 18.71 -24.42 10.69
CA LEU A 117 18.53 -23.90 12.05
C LEU A 117 19.72 -24.34 12.90
N MET A 118 20.52 -23.38 13.34
CA MET A 118 21.70 -23.63 14.16
C MET A 118 21.42 -23.28 15.62
N ASN A 119 21.94 -24.08 16.55
CA ASN A 119 22.00 -23.69 17.95
C ASN A 119 23.14 -22.67 18.20
N SER A 120 23.24 -22.16 19.43
CA SER A 120 24.29 -21.22 19.84
C SER A 120 25.71 -21.79 19.74
N GLU A 121 25.86 -23.10 19.59
CA GLU A 121 27.14 -23.81 19.46
C GLU A 121 27.51 -24.07 17.98
N GLY A 122 26.68 -23.61 17.03
CA GLY A 122 26.90 -23.79 15.59
C GLY A 122 26.52 -25.18 15.06
N GLN A 123 25.79 -25.98 15.85
CA GLN A 123 25.30 -27.29 15.45
C GLN A 123 23.88 -27.19 14.90
N GLN A 124 23.61 -27.91 13.81
CA GLN A 124 22.29 -27.93 13.20
C GLN A 124 21.29 -28.74 14.04
N ALA A 125 20.09 -28.19 14.22
CA ALA A 125 19.03 -28.80 15.00
C ALA A 125 18.48 -30.08 14.32
N PRO A 126 18.53 -31.24 15.00
CA PRO A 126 17.81 -32.43 14.54
C PRO A 126 16.30 -32.21 14.70
N ALA A 127 15.53 -32.61 13.70
CA ALA A 127 14.08 -32.55 13.74
C ALA A 127 13.44 -33.88 14.16
N LEU A 128 14.12 -34.99 13.91
CA LEU A 128 13.64 -36.35 14.13
C LEU A 128 14.57 -37.13 15.08
N GLY A 129 14.06 -38.23 15.64
CA GLY A 129 14.81 -39.12 16.53
C GLY A 129 14.78 -38.70 18.00
N GLU A 130 15.46 -39.46 18.86
CA GLU A 130 15.47 -39.25 20.32
C GLU A 130 16.08 -37.90 20.74
N THR A 131 16.92 -37.32 19.90
CA THR A 131 17.53 -36.00 20.13
C THR A 131 16.79 -34.87 19.40
N GLY A 132 15.67 -35.17 18.74
CA GLY A 132 14.89 -34.19 17.97
C GLY A 132 14.41 -33.02 18.84
N VAL A 133 14.48 -31.81 18.28
CA VAL A 133 14.08 -30.57 18.93
C VAL A 133 12.89 -29.96 18.19
N THR A 134 11.92 -29.42 18.91
CA THR A 134 10.85 -28.59 18.33
C THR A 134 11.18 -27.11 18.54
N PRO A 135 11.45 -26.34 17.47
CA PRO A 135 11.71 -24.91 17.58
C PRO A 135 10.49 -24.16 18.12
N LYS A 136 10.71 -23.16 18.97
CA LYS A 136 9.72 -22.12 19.29
C LYS A 136 10.01 -20.88 18.46
N ILE A 137 8.97 -20.20 17.97
CA ILE A 137 9.10 -19.02 17.12
C ILE A 137 8.42 -17.83 17.80
N ARG A 138 8.98 -16.63 17.64
CA ARG A 138 8.33 -15.36 18.01
C ARG A 138 8.82 -14.21 17.13
N VAL A 139 8.24 -13.03 17.35
CA VAL A 139 8.69 -11.76 16.80
C VAL A 139 9.35 -10.96 17.91
N ASN A 140 10.55 -10.43 17.68
CA ASN A 140 11.25 -9.59 18.64
C ASN A 140 10.74 -8.13 18.61
N ALA A 141 11.24 -7.28 19.52
CA ALA A 141 10.82 -5.88 19.61
C ALA A 141 11.15 -5.05 18.36
N GLN A 142 12.08 -5.53 17.52
CA GLN A 142 12.44 -4.94 16.24
C GLN A 142 11.55 -5.43 15.08
N GLY A 143 10.53 -6.24 15.37
CA GLY A 143 9.63 -6.76 14.34
C GLY A 143 10.23 -7.89 13.51
N MET A 144 11.32 -8.52 13.96
CA MET A 144 11.99 -9.61 13.24
C MET A 144 11.61 -10.97 13.81
N TRP A 145 11.46 -11.97 12.94
CA TRP A 145 11.29 -13.35 13.35
C TRP A 145 12.57 -13.87 14.01
N GLU A 146 12.37 -14.62 15.09
CA GLU A 146 13.42 -15.37 15.78
C GLU A 146 12.92 -16.71 16.27
N TYR A 147 13.84 -17.64 16.46
CA TYR A 147 13.58 -19.01 16.90
C TYR A 147 14.37 -19.36 18.17
N SER A 148 13.87 -20.35 18.88
CA SER A 148 14.53 -20.92 20.05
C SER A 148 14.53 -22.44 19.95
N LEU A 149 15.69 -23.02 20.24
CA LEU A 149 15.92 -24.47 20.24
C LEU A 149 16.04 -25.04 21.66
N ASP A 150 15.97 -24.19 22.69
CA ASP A 150 16.16 -24.56 24.10
C ASP A 150 14.92 -24.23 24.95
N ASN A 151 13.75 -24.36 24.33
CA ASN A 151 12.44 -24.14 24.93
C ASN A 151 12.17 -22.67 25.35
N GLY A 152 12.85 -21.70 24.73
CA GLY A 152 12.62 -20.27 24.92
C GLY A 152 13.58 -19.60 25.89
N LYS A 153 14.67 -20.26 26.30
CA LYS A 153 15.68 -19.67 27.19
C LYS A 153 16.60 -18.73 26.41
N THR A 154 16.99 -19.13 25.21
CA THR A 154 17.72 -18.30 24.26
C THR A 154 16.95 -18.17 22.96
N TRP A 155 17.09 -17.02 22.32
CA TRP A 155 16.46 -16.70 21.05
C TRP A 155 17.55 -16.32 20.05
N LEU A 156 17.53 -17.00 18.91
CA LEU A 156 18.46 -16.85 17.80
C LEU A 156 17.62 -16.41 16.60
N GLY A 157 18.04 -15.40 15.85
CA GLY A 157 17.07 -14.72 15.00
C GLY A 157 17.61 -13.78 13.95
N ASN A 158 16.73 -12.87 13.56
CA ASN A 158 16.75 -12.07 12.34
C ASN A 158 16.53 -12.89 11.06
N ILE A 159 15.71 -13.94 11.14
CA ILE A 159 15.38 -14.83 10.02
C ILE A 159 14.28 -14.24 9.10
N GLY A 160 14.28 -12.92 8.97
CA GLY A 160 13.31 -12.14 8.19
C GLY A 160 12.34 -11.30 9.03
N PRO A 161 11.77 -10.24 8.45
CA PRO A 161 10.80 -9.37 9.11
C PRO A 161 9.46 -10.09 9.29
N ALA A 162 8.78 -9.83 10.41
CA ALA A 162 7.51 -10.45 10.75
C ALA A 162 6.27 -9.70 10.33
N ASN A 163 6.42 -8.49 9.78
CA ASN A 163 5.27 -7.70 9.38
C ASN A 163 5.52 -6.84 8.11
N PRO A 164 4.50 -6.76 7.22
CA PRO A 164 4.31 -5.70 6.20
C PRO A 164 4.64 -4.26 6.60
N ALA A 165 4.57 -3.96 7.89
CA ALA A 165 4.62 -2.62 8.45
C ALA A 165 5.52 -2.53 9.70
N GLN A 166 6.54 -3.39 9.86
CA GLN A 166 7.52 -3.23 10.95
C GLN A 166 8.97 -3.10 10.47
N GLY A 167 9.14 -2.50 9.28
CA GLY A 167 10.13 -1.43 9.12
C GLY A 167 9.51 -0.03 9.17
N SER A 168 8.17 0.07 9.09
CA SER A 168 7.42 1.31 9.18
C SER A 168 6.01 1.01 9.67
N ALA A 169 5.72 1.36 10.92
CA ALA A 169 4.45 1.15 11.61
C ALA A 169 3.31 1.90 10.90
N GLY A 170 2.84 1.32 9.81
CA GLY A 170 1.80 1.84 8.97
C GLY A 170 0.44 1.62 9.60
N VAL A 171 -0.26 2.69 9.91
CA VAL A 171 -1.69 2.63 10.24
C VAL A 171 -2.51 2.93 9.00
N SER A 172 -3.48 2.07 8.71
CA SER A 172 -4.52 2.33 7.72
C SER A 172 -5.88 2.26 8.39
N ILE A 173 -6.76 3.21 8.05
CA ILE A 173 -8.18 3.17 8.43
C ILE A 173 -9.00 2.26 7.51
N PHE A 174 -8.40 1.81 6.41
CA PHE A 174 -9.02 0.91 5.43
C PHE A 174 -8.38 -0.47 5.46
N THR A 175 -9.19 -1.48 5.21
CA THR A 175 -8.74 -2.87 5.08
C THR A 175 -8.42 -3.26 3.64
N ASN A 176 -8.96 -2.53 2.66
CA ASN A 176 -8.76 -2.84 1.24
C ASN A 176 -9.12 -1.63 0.36
N VAL A 177 -8.61 -1.65 -0.88
CA VAL A 177 -9.03 -0.78 -1.97
C VAL A 177 -9.32 -1.62 -3.20
N ILE A 178 -10.48 -1.41 -3.80
CA ILE A 178 -10.89 -2.04 -5.05
C ILE A 178 -10.97 -0.95 -6.13
N VAL A 179 -10.19 -1.11 -7.19
CA VAL A 179 -10.27 -0.26 -8.38
C VAL A 179 -11.43 -0.75 -9.25
N SER A 180 -12.26 0.16 -9.77
CA SER A 180 -13.27 -0.21 -10.76
C SER A 180 -12.63 -0.71 -12.06
N ASP A 181 -13.33 -1.58 -12.80
CA ASP A 181 -12.82 -2.19 -14.05
C ASP A 181 -12.38 -1.16 -15.11
N ASP A 182 -13.03 0.00 -15.13
CA ASP A 182 -12.72 1.12 -16.01
C ASP A 182 -11.64 2.08 -15.47
N GLY A 183 -11.13 1.81 -14.26
CA GLY A 183 -10.14 2.64 -13.57
C GLY A 183 -10.63 4.04 -13.22
N SER A 184 -11.95 4.29 -13.16
CA SER A 184 -12.52 5.62 -12.91
C SER A 184 -12.82 5.90 -11.43
N SER A 185 -12.80 4.89 -10.58
CA SER A 185 -13.14 5.02 -9.17
C SER A 185 -12.40 4.02 -8.28
N LEU A 186 -12.31 4.37 -6.99
CA LEU A 186 -11.78 3.52 -5.93
C LEU A 186 -12.89 3.24 -4.92
N THR A 187 -13.05 1.97 -4.55
CA THR A 187 -13.90 1.55 -3.44
C THR A 187 -13.03 1.20 -2.25
N PHE A 188 -13.14 2.00 -1.20
CA PHE A 188 -12.45 1.78 0.06
C PHE A 188 -13.29 0.85 0.93
N GLU A 189 -12.67 -0.17 1.53
CA GLU A 189 -13.34 -1.07 2.48
C GLU A 189 -12.75 -0.90 3.88
N TRP A 190 -13.60 -1.07 4.91
CA TRP A 190 -13.18 -1.12 6.30
C TRP A 190 -14.09 -2.04 7.11
N LYS A 191 -13.69 -2.39 8.33
CA LYS A 191 -14.49 -3.23 9.23
C LYS A 191 -15.22 -2.42 10.29
N ASN A 192 -16.47 -2.78 10.53
CA ASN A 192 -17.22 -2.42 11.73
C ASN A 192 -17.60 -3.71 12.47
N GLY A 193 -16.78 -4.10 13.44
CA GLY A 193 -16.81 -5.45 14.00
C GLY A 193 -16.50 -6.49 12.91
N ASP A 194 -17.38 -7.47 12.75
CA ASP A 194 -17.26 -8.50 11.71
C ASP A 194 -17.84 -8.09 10.35
N THR A 195 -18.50 -6.93 10.27
CA THR A 195 -19.11 -6.44 9.03
C THR A 195 -18.09 -5.66 8.20
N VAL A 196 -18.00 -5.99 6.91
CA VAL A 196 -17.25 -5.17 5.94
C VAL A 196 -18.17 -4.07 5.42
N MET A 197 -17.73 -2.84 5.60
CA MET A 197 -18.34 -1.62 5.06
C MET A 197 -17.52 -1.16 3.87
N SER A 198 -18.13 -0.41 2.94
CA SER A 198 -17.41 0.15 1.81
C SER A 198 -17.98 1.48 1.34
N GLN A 199 -17.15 2.26 0.67
CA GLN A 199 -17.55 3.50 0.02
C GLN A 199 -16.73 3.73 -1.25
N THR A 200 -17.44 4.01 -2.34
CA THR A 200 -16.84 4.34 -3.64
C THR A 200 -16.64 5.85 -3.78
N VAL A 201 -15.47 6.23 -4.29
CA VAL A 201 -15.06 7.60 -4.59
C VAL A 201 -14.54 7.65 -6.02
N ALA A 202 -15.01 8.60 -6.81
CA ALA A 202 -14.55 8.78 -8.18
C ALA A 202 -13.20 9.53 -8.23
N LEU A 203 -12.34 9.11 -9.16
CA LEU A 203 -11.12 9.84 -9.50
C LEU A 203 -11.47 11.21 -10.10
N TYR A 204 -10.62 12.19 -9.85
CA TYR A 204 -10.80 13.60 -10.28
C TYR A 204 -12.16 14.16 -9.86
N GLY A 205 -12.72 13.67 -8.75
CA GLY A 205 -14.05 14.04 -8.28
C GLY A 205 -15.19 13.69 -9.24
N GLY A 206 -14.95 12.75 -10.16
CA GLY A 206 -15.89 12.38 -11.21
C GLY A 206 -15.83 13.26 -12.46
N LEU A 207 -14.78 14.07 -12.66
CA LEU A 207 -14.58 14.84 -13.89
C LEU A 207 -14.59 13.91 -15.11
N SER A 208 -15.65 14.01 -15.91
CA SER A 208 -15.84 13.17 -17.10
C SER A 208 -16.48 13.94 -18.24
N LEU A 209 -16.10 13.56 -19.45
CA LEU A 209 -16.82 13.86 -20.68
C LEU A 209 -16.88 12.54 -21.45
N ASP A 210 -18.05 11.95 -21.45
CA ASP A 210 -18.32 10.64 -22.03
C ASP A 210 -19.05 10.83 -23.35
N VAL A 211 -18.47 10.29 -24.42
CA VAL A 211 -19.03 10.37 -25.78
C VAL A 211 -19.58 9.00 -26.17
N ASP A 212 -20.86 8.95 -26.50
CA ASP A 212 -21.54 7.74 -26.95
C ASP A 212 -21.34 7.57 -28.46
N TYR A 213 -20.27 6.87 -28.83
CA TYR A 213 -19.94 6.53 -30.22
C TYR A 213 -20.04 5.03 -30.53
N GLY A 214 -20.54 4.23 -29.58
CA GLY A 214 -20.65 2.77 -29.72
C GLY A 214 -19.28 2.09 -29.81
N SER A 215 -18.91 1.65 -31.02
CA SER A 215 -17.66 0.92 -31.25
C SER A 215 -16.54 1.84 -31.74
N ALA A 216 -15.36 1.73 -31.14
CA ALA A 216 -14.14 2.37 -31.60
C ALA A 216 -13.28 1.44 -32.48
N PRO A 217 -12.51 1.97 -33.44
CA PRO A 217 -12.50 3.37 -33.89
C PRO A 217 -13.72 3.70 -34.74
N VAL A 218 -14.17 4.96 -34.68
CA VAL A 218 -15.32 5.43 -35.46
C VAL A 218 -14.86 5.73 -36.90
N ALA A 219 -15.40 5.01 -37.88
CA ALA A 219 -15.03 5.19 -39.28
C ALA A 219 -15.79 6.34 -39.96
N PHE A 220 -15.08 7.21 -40.70
CA PHE A 220 -15.64 8.34 -41.45
C PHE A 220 -15.22 8.30 -42.93
N ALA A 221 -16.15 8.63 -43.82
CA ALA A 221 -15.84 9.01 -45.20
C ALA A 221 -15.28 10.44 -45.28
N LEU A 222 -14.70 10.81 -46.42
CA LEU A 222 -14.12 12.15 -46.61
C LEU A 222 -15.17 13.25 -46.45
N GLY A 223 -14.87 14.24 -45.60
CA GLY A 223 -15.78 15.36 -45.30
C GLY A 223 -17.06 14.98 -44.53
N GLU A 224 -17.23 13.72 -44.15
CA GLU A 224 -18.40 13.27 -43.38
C GLU A 224 -18.43 13.95 -42.01
N SER A 225 -19.61 14.42 -41.59
CA SER A 225 -19.85 14.93 -40.26
C SER A 225 -20.82 14.02 -39.52
N ARG A 226 -20.47 13.64 -38.28
CA ARG A 226 -21.31 12.83 -37.40
C ARG A 226 -21.55 13.54 -36.07
N GLU A 227 -22.72 13.29 -35.52
CA GLU A 227 -23.16 13.77 -34.21
C GLU A 227 -23.15 12.61 -33.21
N PHE A 228 -22.61 12.84 -32.02
CA PHE A 228 -22.63 11.90 -30.90
C PHE A 228 -23.21 12.55 -29.65
N LYS A 229 -23.90 11.76 -28.83
CA LYS A 229 -24.38 12.20 -27.53
C LYS A 229 -23.20 12.33 -26.56
N VAL A 230 -23.22 13.38 -25.76
CA VAL A 230 -22.21 13.63 -24.72
C VAL A 230 -22.88 13.73 -23.36
N THR A 231 -22.23 13.12 -22.37
CA THR A 231 -22.53 13.35 -20.95
C THR A 231 -21.33 14.03 -20.31
N GLN A 232 -21.53 15.18 -19.67
CA GLN A 232 -20.48 15.94 -19.02
C GLN A 232 -20.73 15.97 -17.51
N THR A 233 -19.69 15.69 -16.74
CA THR A 233 -19.72 15.73 -15.27
C THR A 233 -18.62 16.66 -14.79
N LYS A 234 -18.99 17.76 -14.12
CA LYS A 234 -18.07 18.79 -13.58
C LYS A 234 -17.09 19.41 -14.60
N VAL A 235 -17.45 19.41 -15.89
CA VAL A 235 -16.68 20.08 -16.94
C VAL A 235 -17.04 21.57 -16.93
N GLU A 236 -16.04 22.41 -16.70
CA GLU A 236 -16.13 23.87 -16.76
C GLU A 236 -15.65 24.39 -18.13
N ASN A 237 -14.51 23.90 -18.62
CA ASN A 237 -13.93 24.31 -19.90
C ASN A 237 -13.43 23.12 -20.71
N VAL A 238 -13.40 23.26 -22.04
CA VAL A 238 -12.85 22.26 -22.95
C VAL A 238 -11.93 22.92 -23.97
N VAL A 239 -10.75 22.33 -24.16
CA VAL A 239 -9.80 22.70 -25.22
C VAL A 239 -9.73 21.55 -26.22
N ILE A 240 -9.99 21.86 -27.49
CA ILE A 240 -9.86 20.90 -28.58
C ILE A 240 -8.42 20.98 -29.08
N GLU A 241 -7.65 19.89 -28.96
CA GLU A 241 -6.25 19.85 -29.41
C GLU A 241 -6.10 19.38 -30.86
N THR A 242 -7.08 18.62 -31.36
CA THR A 242 -7.06 18.13 -32.74
C THR A 242 -7.31 19.27 -33.73
N ASN A 243 -6.43 19.39 -34.72
CA ASN A 243 -6.47 20.45 -35.73
C ASN A 243 -6.77 19.94 -37.16
N THR A 244 -6.57 18.64 -37.44
CA THR A 244 -6.82 18.04 -38.76
C THR A 244 -8.29 17.69 -38.98
N TRP A 245 -9.04 17.46 -37.92
CA TRP A 245 -10.49 17.18 -37.93
C TRP A 245 -11.28 18.38 -37.43
N GLY A 246 -12.48 18.58 -37.96
CA GLY A 246 -13.41 19.56 -37.42
C GLY A 246 -14.07 19.01 -36.17
N VAL A 247 -14.00 19.73 -35.05
CA VAL A 247 -14.66 19.33 -33.80
C VAL A 247 -15.44 20.50 -33.26
N LYS A 248 -16.71 20.27 -32.93
CA LYS A 248 -17.54 21.23 -32.21
C LYS A 248 -18.24 20.51 -31.06
N LEU A 249 -18.05 21.00 -29.84
CA LEU A 249 -18.69 20.50 -28.64
C LEU A 249 -19.75 21.50 -28.16
N ASP A 250 -20.97 21.01 -27.99
CA ASP A 250 -22.05 21.68 -27.29
C ASP A 250 -22.35 20.93 -25.97
N GLU A 251 -23.27 21.41 -25.13
CA GLU A 251 -23.51 20.84 -23.78
C GLU A 251 -23.80 19.34 -23.77
N LYS A 252 -24.59 18.84 -24.74
CA LYS A 252 -25.07 17.45 -24.77
C LYS A 252 -24.64 16.67 -26.01
N LYS A 253 -23.87 17.30 -26.89
CA LYS A 253 -23.56 16.78 -28.23
C LYS A 253 -22.18 17.18 -28.67
N ILE A 254 -21.51 16.30 -29.39
CA ILE A 254 -20.27 16.60 -30.11
C ILE A 254 -20.46 16.28 -31.58
N TYR A 255 -19.96 17.18 -32.43
CA TYR A 255 -19.90 17.05 -33.87
C TYR A 255 -18.46 16.83 -34.28
N ILE A 256 -18.20 15.73 -34.99
CA ILE A 256 -16.88 15.40 -35.53
C ILE A 256 -17.01 15.36 -37.05
N THR A 257 -16.15 16.13 -37.73
CA THR A 257 -16.11 16.26 -39.18
C THR A 257 -14.76 15.82 -39.71
N ALA A 258 -14.78 14.85 -40.61
CA ALA A 258 -13.60 14.33 -41.28
C ALA A 258 -12.93 15.34 -42.20
N PRO A 259 -11.60 15.25 -42.40
CA PRO A 259 -10.92 16.00 -43.44
C PRO A 259 -11.56 15.73 -44.80
N THR A 260 -11.60 16.75 -45.67
CA THR A 260 -12.10 16.60 -47.05
C THR A 260 -11.07 15.99 -48.00
N VAL A 261 -9.82 15.86 -47.56
CA VAL A 261 -8.71 15.32 -48.36
C VAL A 261 -7.94 14.28 -47.54
N ASN A 262 -7.70 13.11 -48.11
CA ASN A 262 -6.80 12.10 -47.56
C ASN A 262 -5.45 12.16 -48.30
N VAL A 263 -4.51 12.92 -47.74
CA VAL A 263 -3.15 13.07 -48.30
C VAL A 263 -2.33 11.77 -48.30
N GLN A 264 -2.70 10.79 -47.46
CA GLN A 264 -1.99 9.52 -47.37
C GLN A 264 -2.40 8.51 -48.45
N GLY A 265 -3.54 8.73 -49.11
CA GLY A 265 -4.07 7.84 -50.16
C GLY A 265 -4.45 6.43 -49.68
N LYS A 266 -4.53 6.21 -48.36
CA LYS A 266 -4.90 4.94 -47.72
C LYS A 266 -5.71 5.20 -46.45
N GLU A 267 -6.45 4.20 -46.00
CA GLU A 267 -7.16 4.29 -44.71
C GLU A 267 -6.14 4.44 -43.57
N TYR A 268 -6.48 5.24 -42.57
CA TYR A 268 -5.67 5.41 -41.37
C TYR A 268 -6.54 5.65 -40.14
N GLU A 269 -6.02 5.25 -38.97
CA GLU A 269 -6.59 5.59 -37.67
C GLU A 269 -5.96 6.88 -37.14
N ASP A 270 -6.76 7.66 -36.43
CA ASP A 270 -6.39 8.92 -35.81
C ASP A 270 -7.13 9.08 -34.48
N LYS A 271 -6.83 10.15 -33.73
CA LYS A 271 -7.40 10.41 -32.41
C LYS A 271 -7.91 11.84 -32.31
N ILE A 272 -9.18 11.99 -31.96
CA ILE A 272 -9.68 13.28 -31.49
C ILE A 272 -9.30 13.43 -30.02
N VAL A 273 -8.56 14.49 -29.70
CA VAL A 273 -8.08 14.77 -28.35
C VAL A 273 -8.74 16.05 -27.85
N LEU A 274 -9.49 15.92 -26.76
CA LEU A 274 -10.04 17.04 -26.00
C LEU A 274 -9.39 17.07 -24.62
N LYS A 275 -9.08 18.26 -24.12
CA LYS A 275 -8.72 18.48 -22.71
C LYS A 275 -9.89 19.12 -22.00
N ILE A 276 -10.47 18.42 -21.04
CA ILE A 276 -11.54 18.93 -20.20
C ILE A 276 -10.97 19.46 -18.89
N PHE A 277 -11.53 20.55 -18.41
CA PHE A 277 -11.12 21.22 -17.18
C PHE A 277 -12.30 21.34 -16.23
N SER A 278 -12.07 21.04 -14.95
CA SER A 278 -13.04 21.33 -13.88
C SER A 278 -12.91 22.76 -13.38
N LYS A 279 -13.90 23.23 -12.61
CA LYS A 279 -13.88 24.55 -11.97
C LYS A 279 -12.70 24.70 -10.99
N GLU A 280 -12.32 23.60 -10.36
CA GLU A 280 -11.22 23.51 -9.40
C GLU A 280 -9.83 23.49 -10.09
N GLY A 281 -9.79 23.50 -11.43
CA GLY A 281 -8.55 23.62 -12.21
C GLY A 281 -7.93 22.30 -12.65
N TYR A 282 -8.58 21.15 -12.38
CA TYR A 282 -8.08 19.85 -12.84
C TYR A 282 -8.30 19.64 -14.33
N CYS A 283 -7.38 18.93 -14.98
CA CYS A 283 -7.40 18.64 -16.41
C CYS A 283 -7.43 17.13 -16.67
N LYS A 284 -8.27 16.67 -17.60
CA LYS A 284 -8.29 15.29 -18.09
C LYS A 284 -8.31 15.28 -19.62
N ALA A 285 -7.55 14.36 -20.23
CA ALA A 285 -7.61 14.13 -21.67
C ALA A 285 -8.73 13.14 -22.00
N VAL A 286 -9.54 13.48 -22.99
CA VAL A 286 -10.57 12.62 -23.58
C VAL A 286 -10.16 12.32 -25.01
N ILE A 287 -10.05 11.02 -25.30
CA ILE A 287 -9.55 10.51 -26.58
C ILE A 287 -10.67 9.74 -27.26
N ILE A 288 -11.04 10.17 -28.46
CA ILE A 288 -12.02 9.47 -29.31
C ILE A 288 -11.25 8.88 -30.49
N PRO A 289 -11.12 7.54 -30.57
CA PRO A 289 -10.46 6.90 -31.70
C PRO A 289 -11.33 7.00 -32.95
N VAL A 290 -10.75 7.47 -34.05
CA VAL A 290 -11.42 7.63 -35.35
C VAL A 290 -10.62 6.97 -36.46
N LYS A 291 -11.28 6.67 -37.57
CA LYS A 291 -10.66 6.08 -38.76
C LYS A 291 -11.12 6.84 -40.00
N LEU A 292 -10.19 7.33 -40.81
CA LEU A 292 -10.53 7.95 -42.11
C LEU A 292 -10.47 6.91 -43.22
N LEU A 293 -11.56 6.81 -43.99
CA LEU A 293 -11.65 5.95 -45.17
C LEU A 293 -11.06 6.65 -46.41
N THR A 294 -10.82 5.88 -47.47
CA THR A 294 -10.29 6.39 -48.74
C THR A 294 -11.35 6.95 -49.69
N LYS A 295 -12.63 6.74 -49.41
CA LYS A 295 -13.78 7.27 -50.17
C LYS A 295 -14.85 7.76 -49.20
#